data_AF-A0A377K8G3-F1
#
_entry.id   AF-A0A377K8G3-F1
#
_cell.length_a   1.000
_cell.length_b   1.000
_cell.length_c   1.000
_cell.angle_alpha   90.00
_cell.angle_beta   90.00
_cell.angle_gamma   90.00
#
_symmetry.space_group_name_H-M   'P 1'
#
loop_
_entity.id
_entity.type
_entity.pdbx_description
1 polymer ?
#
loop_
_entity_poly.entity_id
_entity_poly.type
_entity_poly.pdbx_seq_one_letter_code
_entity_poly.pdbx_strand_id
1 'polypeptide(L)'
;MIKKTTEIDAILLNLNKAIDAHYQWLVSMFHSVVARDASKPEITDNHSYGLCQFGRWIDHLGPLDNDELPYVRLMDSAHQHMHNCGRELMLAIVENHWQDAHFDAFQEGLLSFTAALTDYKIYLLTIRSSMDVLTGLPGRRVS
;
A
#
# COMPACT_ATOMS: atom_id res chain seq x y z
N MET A 1 16.88 6.58 14.49
CA MET A 1 18.18 6.03 14.05
C MET A 1 18.19 6.19 12.54
N ILE A 2 19.21 6.81 11.93
CA ILE A 2 19.20 7.05 10.48
C ILE A 2 19.28 5.69 9.76
N LYS A 3 18.29 5.38 8.91
CA LYS A 3 18.26 4.15 8.10
C LYS A 3 19.44 4.11 7.14
N LYS A 4 20.01 2.91 6.95
CA LYS A 4 21.08 2.70 5.95
C LYS A 4 20.51 2.74 4.54
N THR A 5 21.32 3.15 3.55
CA THR A 5 20.93 3.15 2.13
C THR A 5 20.32 1.83 1.66
N THR A 6 20.90 0.71 2.08
CA THR A 6 20.40 -0.63 1.75
C THR A 6 19.03 -0.93 2.35
N GLU A 7 18.73 -0.39 3.53
CA GLU A 7 17.41 -0.53 4.16
C GLU A 7 16.37 0.30 3.41
N ILE A 8 16.72 1.53 3.02
CA ILE A 8 15.84 2.38 2.20
C ILE A 8 15.54 1.71 0.84
N ASP A 9 16.56 1.16 0.17
CA ASP A 9 16.38 0.50 -1.12
C ASP A 9 15.49 -0.75 -1.01
N ALA A 10 15.63 -1.52 0.08
CA ALA A 10 14.75 -2.65 0.36
C ALA A 10 13.30 -2.22 0.61
N ILE A 11 13.07 -1.11 1.32
CA ILE A 11 11.73 -0.55 1.53
C ILE A 11 11.14 -0.11 0.19
N LEU A 12 11.86 0.70 -0.59
CA LEU A 12 11.41 1.19 -1.90
C LEU A 12 11.03 0.04 -2.85
N LEU A 13 11.81 -1.06 -2.84
CA LEU A 13 11.50 -2.25 -3.60
C LEU A 13 10.16 -2.88 -3.18
N ASN A 14 9.90 -3.01 -1.87
CA ASN A 14 8.63 -3.57 -1.38
C ASN A 14 7.44 -2.64 -1.69
N LEU A 15 7.63 -1.32 -1.65
CA LEU A 15 6.61 -0.36 -2.07
C LEU A 15 6.27 -0.48 -3.57
N ASN A 16 7.24 -0.83 -4.42
CA ASN A 16 6.99 -1.08 -5.84
C ASN A 16 6.26 -2.41 -6.06
N LYS A 17 6.71 -3.48 -5.38
CA LYS A 17 6.01 -4.80 -5.42
C LYS A 17 4.55 -4.69 -4.99
N ALA A 18 4.24 -3.82 -4.03
CA ALA A 18 2.88 -3.56 -3.60
C ALA A 18 2.00 -3.05 -4.76
N ILE A 19 2.50 -2.16 -5.60
CA ILE A 19 1.73 -1.65 -6.76
C ILE A 19 1.39 -2.79 -7.72
N ASP A 20 2.38 -3.60 -8.10
CA ASP A 20 2.17 -4.72 -9.02
C ASP A 20 1.20 -5.76 -8.43
N ALA A 21 1.33 -6.07 -7.14
CA ALA A 21 0.43 -6.99 -6.45
C ALA A 21 -1.03 -6.50 -6.44
N HIS A 22 -1.25 -5.20 -6.22
CA HIS A 22 -2.61 -4.64 -6.23
C HIS A 22 -3.22 -4.51 -7.62
N TYR A 23 -2.41 -4.36 -8.68
CA TYR A 23 -2.89 -4.54 -10.05
C TYR A 23 -3.38 -5.96 -10.31
N GLN A 24 -2.64 -6.98 -9.87
CA GLN A 24 -3.06 -8.38 -9.98
C GLN A 24 -4.34 -8.68 -9.16
N TRP A 25 -4.45 -8.07 -7.98
CA TRP A 25 -5.63 -8.15 -7.14
C TRP A 25 -6.87 -7.54 -7.83
N LEU A 26 -6.74 -6.35 -8.43
CA LEU A 26 -7.81 -5.72 -9.20
C LEU A 26 -8.26 -6.58 -10.40
N VAL A 27 -7.31 -7.12 -11.17
CA VAL A 27 -7.61 -8.04 -12.28
C VAL A 27 -8.30 -9.31 -11.76
N SER A 28 -7.90 -9.80 -10.59
CA SER A 28 -8.52 -10.97 -9.96
C SER A 28 -9.97 -10.70 -9.54
N MET A 29 -10.28 -9.51 -9.01
CA MET A 29 -11.64 -9.09 -8.71
C MET A 29 -12.51 -9.10 -9.97
N PHE A 30 -12.02 -8.46 -11.05
CA PHE A 30 -12.75 -8.42 -12.32
C PHE A 30 -12.99 -9.82 -12.89
N HIS A 31 -11.96 -10.68 -12.89
CA HIS A 31 -12.09 -12.06 -13.34
C HIS A 31 -13.11 -12.84 -12.50
N SER A 32 -13.11 -12.66 -11.18
CA SER A 32 -14.07 -13.28 -10.25
C SER A 32 -15.52 -12.88 -10.54
N VAL A 33 -15.77 -11.60 -10.87
CA VAL A 33 -17.12 -11.15 -11.28
C VAL A 33 -17.56 -11.83 -12.57
N VAL A 34 -16.70 -11.84 -13.59
CA VAL A 34 -17.02 -12.44 -14.90
C VAL A 34 -17.24 -13.95 -14.80
N ALA A 35 -16.43 -14.64 -14.00
CA ALA A 35 -16.53 -16.08 -13.77
C ALA A 35 -17.67 -16.46 -12.80
N ARG A 36 -18.32 -15.48 -12.15
CA ARG A 36 -19.30 -15.69 -11.06
C ARG A 36 -18.72 -16.47 -9.88
N ASP A 37 -17.43 -16.27 -9.59
CA ASP A 37 -16.70 -16.90 -8.50
C ASP A 37 -16.11 -15.84 -7.58
N ALA A 38 -16.89 -15.44 -6.57
CA ALA A 38 -16.49 -14.47 -5.55
C ALA A 38 -15.84 -15.13 -4.31
N SER A 39 -15.35 -16.37 -4.41
CA SER A 39 -14.91 -17.14 -3.23
C SER A 39 -13.51 -16.81 -2.69
N LYS A 40 -12.73 -15.93 -3.35
CA LYS A 40 -11.34 -15.66 -2.96
C LYS A 40 -11.26 -14.86 -1.64
N PRO A 41 -10.64 -15.42 -0.57
CA PRO A 41 -10.56 -14.75 0.73
C PRO A 41 -9.80 -13.42 0.71
N GLU A 42 -8.80 -13.28 -0.17
CA GLU A 42 -8.05 -12.03 -0.38
C GLU A 42 -8.92 -10.87 -0.89
N ILE A 43 -10.17 -11.15 -1.29
CA ILE A 43 -11.15 -10.17 -1.75
C ILE A 43 -12.30 -10.03 -0.74
N THR A 44 -12.81 -11.15 -0.21
CA THR A 44 -14.06 -11.16 0.56
C THR A 44 -13.89 -11.18 2.08
N ASP A 45 -12.71 -11.51 2.60
CA ASP A 45 -12.46 -11.52 4.04
C ASP A 45 -12.55 -10.10 4.63
N ASN A 46 -13.14 -9.97 5.82
CA ASN A 46 -13.29 -8.69 6.54
C ASN A 46 -11.94 -8.05 6.91
N HIS A 47 -10.89 -8.86 7.00
CA HIS A 47 -9.51 -8.43 7.25
C HIS A 47 -8.59 -8.81 6.09
N SER A 48 -9.12 -8.82 4.86
CA SER A 48 -8.37 -9.20 3.65
C SER A 48 -7.09 -8.37 3.43
N TYR A 49 -7.04 -7.15 3.95
CA TYR A 49 -5.83 -6.32 3.99
C TYR A 49 -4.66 -7.03 4.69
N GLY A 50 -4.89 -7.85 5.73
CA GLY A 50 -3.85 -8.62 6.41
C GLY A 50 -3.38 -9.87 5.64
N LEU A 51 -4.11 -10.26 4.59
CA LEU A 51 -3.83 -11.47 3.81
C LEU A 51 -2.93 -11.19 2.60
N CYS A 52 -2.82 -9.93 2.16
CA CYS A 52 -1.95 -9.59 1.03
C CYS A 52 -0.47 -9.49 1.47
N GLN A 53 0.45 -9.56 0.50
CA GLN A 53 1.88 -9.44 0.80
C GLN A 53 2.24 -8.11 1.47
N PHE A 54 1.57 -7.01 1.08
CA PHE A 54 1.83 -5.69 1.62
C PHE A 54 1.38 -5.55 3.07
N GLY A 55 0.16 -5.96 3.42
CA GLY A 55 -0.33 -5.93 4.80
C GLY A 55 0.56 -6.74 5.74
N ARG A 56 0.92 -7.97 5.34
CA ARG A 56 1.90 -8.76 6.10
C ARG A 56 3.24 -8.05 6.25
N TRP A 57 3.71 -7.34 5.23
CA TRP A 57 4.96 -6.60 5.29
C TRP A 57 4.88 -5.41 6.26
N ILE A 58 3.76 -4.67 6.28
CA ILE A 58 3.51 -3.57 7.23
C ILE A 58 3.55 -4.08 8.67
N ASP A 59 2.89 -5.19 8.98
CA ASP A 59 2.86 -5.79 10.32
C ASP A 59 4.24 -6.20 10.84
N HIS A 60 5.18 -6.46 9.92
CA HIS A 60 6.55 -6.86 10.23
C HIS A 60 7.57 -5.75 10.00
N LEU A 61 7.11 -4.50 9.76
CA LEU A 61 8.01 -3.36 9.84
C LEU A 61 8.53 -3.28 11.27
N GLY A 62 9.87 -3.35 11.41
CA GLY A 62 10.54 -3.16 12.69
C GLY A 62 10.26 -1.77 13.29
N PRO A 63 10.88 -1.44 14.43
CA PRO A 63 10.63 -0.17 15.10
C PRO A 63 10.87 1.02 14.16
N LEU A 64 9.81 1.79 13.96
CA LEU A 64 9.80 3.04 13.19
C LEU A 64 10.21 4.19 14.10
N ASP A 65 10.93 5.16 13.56
CA ASP A 65 11.14 6.41 14.27
C ASP A 65 9.93 7.36 14.13
N ASN A 66 9.94 8.44 14.91
CA ASN A 66 8.84 9.40 14.94
C ASN A 66 8.64 10.15 13.62
N ASP A 67 9.66 10.19 12.76
CA ASP A 67 9.62 10.91 11.49
C ASP A 67 8.95 10.04 10.40
N GLU A 68 9.19 8.72 10.44
CA GLU A 68 8.59 7.73 9.52
C GLU A 68 7.17 7.31 9.91
N LEU A 69 6.88 7.28 11.20
CA LEU A 69 5.62 6.75 11.74
C LEU A 69 4.36 7.37 11.10
N PRO A 70 4.28 8.70 10.83
CA PRO A 70 3.11 9.29 10.18
C PRO A 70 2.86 8.74 8.77
N TYR A 71 3.91 8.55 7.98
CA TYR A 71 3.79 8.01 6.62
C TYR A 71 3.33 6.56 6.63
N VAL A 72 3.88 5.75 7.53
CA VAL A 72 3.50 4.33 7.67
C VAL A 72 2.05 4.19 8.11
N ARG A 73 1.61 4.98 9.10
CA ARG A 73 0.21 4.98 9.54
C ARG A 73 -0.75 5.43 8.46
N LEU A 74 -0.37 6.44 7.67
CA LEU A 74 -1.19 6.93 6.57
C LEU A 74 -1.38 5.85 5.50
N MET A 75 -0.29 5.20 5.06
CA MET A 75 -0.40 4.15 4.04
C MET A 75 -1.13 2.91 4.55
N ASP A 76 -0.96 2.53 5.83
CA ASP A 76 -1.69 1.41 6.43
C ASP A 76 -3.20 1.70 6.49
N SER A 77 -3.58 2.89 6.96
CA SER A 77 -4.99 3.30 6.98
C SER A 77 -5.60 3.35 5.57
N ALA A 78 -4.88 3.89 4.59
CA ALA A 78 -5.35 3.96 3.20
C ALA A 78 -5.46 2.55 2.57
N HIS A 79 -4.53 1.65 2.88
CA HIS A 79 -4.55 0.26 2.44
C HIS A 79 -5.75 -0.50 2.99
N GLN A 80 -6.02 -0.39 4.30
CA GLN A 80 -7.20 -0.99 4.92
C GLN A 80 -8.49 -0.46 4.29
N HIS A 81 -8.59 0.86 4.09
CA HIS A 81 -9.74 1.49 3.46
C HIS A 81 -9.97 0.99 2.02
N MET A 82 -8.92 0.94 1.19
CA MET A 82 -8.99 0.41 -0.18
C MET A 82 -9.51 -1.04 -0.21
N HIS A 83 -9.01 -1.90 0.66
CA HIS A 83 -9.49 -3.29 0.78
C HIS A 83 -10.96 -3.36 1.19
N ASN A 84 -11.38 -2.53 2.16
CA ASN A 84 -12.76 -2.48 2.62
C ASN A 84 -13.71 -2.04 1.51
N CYS A 85 -13.37 -1.00 0.75
CA CYS A 85 -14.15 -0.57 -0.41
C CYS A 85 -14.20 -1.66 -1.49
N GLY A 86 -13.09 -2.35 -1.75
CA GLY A 86 -13.04 -3.45 -2.72
C GLY A 86 -13.96 -4.61 -2.32
N ARG A 87 -13.96 -4.99 -1.05
CA ARG A 87 -14.86 -6.00 -0.48
C ARG A 87 -16.33 -5.59 -0.61
N GLU A 88 -16.67 -4.37 -0.21
CA GLU A 88 -18.03 -3.83 -0.28
C GLU A 88 -18.55 -3.76 -1.72
N LEU A 89 -17.70 -3.32 -2.65
CA LEU A 89 -18.01 -3.32 -4.09
C LEU A 89 -18.32 -4.74 -4.58
N MET A 90 -17.47 -5.72 -4.24
CA MET A 90 -17.66 -7.11 -4.67
C MET A 90 -18.93 -7.73 -4.08
N LEU A 91 -19.23 -7.45 -2.81
CA LEU A 91 -20.46 -7.90 -2.17
C LEU A 91 -21.69 -7.31 -2.86
N ALA A 92 -21.69 -6.00 -3.12
CA ALA A 92 -22.80 -5.32 -3.80
C ALA A 92 -23.04 -5.83 -5.22
N ILE A 93 -21.98 -6.21 -5.94
CA ILE A 93 -22.08 -6.84 -7.26
C ILE A 93 -22.72 -8.23 -7.15
N VAL A 94 -22.27 -9.06 -6.22
CA VAL A 94 -22.78 -10.43 -6.02
C VAL A 94 -24.25 -10.43 -5.60
N GLU A 95 -24.63 -9.50 -4.73
CA GLU A 95 -25.99 -9.37 -4.20
C GLU A 95 -26.91 -8.52 -5.10
N ASN A 96 -26.43 -8.08 -6.28
CA ASN A 96 -27.16 -7.29 -7.28
C ASN A 96 -27.76 -5.96 -6.76
N HIS A 97 -27.05 -5.26 -5.88
CA HIS A 97 -27.42 -3.93 -5.38
C HIS A 97 -26.31 -2.89 -5.53
N TRP A 98 -25.37 -3.11 -6.45
CA TRP A 98 -24.32 -2.16 -6.79
C TRP A 98 -24.87 -0.85 -7.35
N GLN A 99 -24.06 0.20 -7.23
CA GLN A 99 -24.31 1.58 -7.66
C GLN A 99 -22.96 2.18 -8.08
N ASP A 100 -22.98 3.20 -8.93
CA ASP A 100 -21.77 3.91 -9.38
C ASP A 100 -20.92 4.42 -8.20
N ALA A 101 -21.59 4.84 -7.11
CA ALA A 101 -20.93 5.28 -5.88
C ALA A 101 -19.99 4.23 -5.26
N HIS A 102 -20.24 2.92 -5.44
CA HIS A 102 -19.32 1.88 -4.97
C HIS A 102 -18.02 1.85 -5.77
N PHE A 103 -18.10 2.09 -7.08
CA PHE A 103 -16.92 2.18 -7.94
C PHE A 103 -16.13 3.46 -7.66
N ASP A 104 -16.82 4.58 -7.51
CA ASP A 104 -16.18 5.86 -7.17
C ASP A 104 -15.45 5.78 -5.83
N ALA A 105 -16.09 5.22 -4.79
CA ALA A 105 -15.48 5.04 -3.48
C ALA A 105 -14.25 4.11 -3.53
N PHE A 106 -14.33 3.00 -4.28
CA PHE A 106 -13.19 2.12 -4.47
C PHE A 106 -12.04 2.81 -5.21
N GLN A 107 -12.34 3.57 -6.26
CA GLN A 107 -11.33 4.34 -6.99
C GLN A 107 -10.68 5.40 -6.11
N GLU A 108 -11.45 6.13 -5.31
CA GLU A 108 -10.94 7.11 -4.34
C GLU A 108 -10.01 6.45 -3.31
N GLY A 109 -10.39 5.28 -2.78
CA GLY A 109 -9.56 4.49 -1.87
C GLY A 109 -8.24 4.04 -2.53
N LEU A 110 -8.29 3.57 -3.78
CA LEU A 110 -7.12 3.13 -4.54
C LEU A 110 -6.17 4.30 -4.83
N LEU A 111 -6.70 5.46 -5.24
CA LEU A 111 -5.89 6.66 -5.46
C LEU A 111 -5.29 7.19 -4.14
N SER A 112 -6.04 7.17 -3.05
CA SER A 112 -5.54 7.54 -1.72
C SER A 112 -4.39 6.65 -1.26
N PHE A 113 -4.49 5.33 -1.49
CA PHE A 113 -3.41 4.39 -1.21
C PHE A 113 -2.14 4.70 -2.02
N THR A 114 -2.28 4.88 -3.34
CA THR A 114 -1.14 5.19 -4.20
C THR A 114 -0.48 6.54 -3.90
N ALA A 115 -1.27 7.55 -3.49
CA ALA A 115 -0.77 8.82 -3.00
C ALA A 115 0.05 8.64 -1.71
N ALA A 116 -0.48 7.92 -0.72
CA ALA A 116 0.23 7.64 0.53
C ALA A 116 1.56 6.90 0.31
N LEU A 117 1.60 5.94 -0.62
CA LEU A 117 2.85 5.28 -1.02
C LEU A 117 3.84 6.26 -1.67
N THR A 118 3.33 7.20 -2.48
CA THR A 118 4.16 8.19 -3.17
C THR A 118 4.80 9.16 -2.18
N ASP A 119 4.04 9.65 -1.21
CA ASP A 119 4.54 10.52 -0.15
C ASP A 119 5.66 9.86 0.65
N TYR A 120 5.47 8.59 1.02
CA TYR A 120 6.51 7.84 1.74
C TYR A 120 7.76 7.59 0.88
N LYS A 121 7.59 7.28 -0.41
CA LYS A 121 8.73 7.16 -1.35
C LYS A 121 9.53 8.46 -1.46
N ILE A 122 8.85 9.61 -1.57
CA ILE A 122 9.49 10.93 -1.65
C ILE A 122 10.29 11.22 -0.37
N TYR A 123 9.70 10.96 0.78
CA TYR A 123 10.37 11.10 2.07
C TYR A 123 11.66 10.25 2.14
N LEU A 124 11.56 8.96 1.82
CA LEU A 124 12.70 8.04 1.82
C LEU A 124 13.80 8.45 0.85
N LEU A 125 13.45 8.88 -0.37
CA LEU A 125 14.40 9.35 -1.37
C LEU A 125 15.11 10.63 -0.94
N THR A 126 14.39 11.53 -0.26
CA THR A 126 14.98 12.76 0.29
C THR A 126 16.04 12.43 1.34
N ILE A 127 15.74 11.51 2.26
CA ILE A 127 16.73 11.03 3.24
C ILE A 127 17.91 10.34 2.55
N ARG A 128 17.64 9.46 1.57
CA ARG A 128 18.67 8.76 0.81
C ARG A 128 19.61 9.71 0.08
N SER A 129 19.08 10.75 -0.57
CA SER A 129 19.89 11.75 -1.28
C SER A 129 20.77 12.58 -0.35
N SER A 130 20.41 12.66 0.93
CA SER A 130 21.22 13.34 1.94
C SER A 130 22.33 12.46 2.50
N MET A 131 22.45 11.20 2.08
CA MET A 131 23.57 10.31 2.43
C MET A 131 24.66 10.34 1.36
N ASP A 132 25.91 10.43 1.80
CA ASP A 132 27.07 10.35 0.94
C ASP A 132 27.20 8.95 0.31
N VAL A 133 27.29 8.91 -1.02
CA VAL A 133 27.28 7.66 -1.81
C VAL A 133 28.54 6.81 -1.55
N LEU A 134 29.66 7.43 -1.18
CA LEU A 134 30.94 6.75 -1.00
C LEU A 134 31.09 6.12 0.40
N THR A 135 30.50 6.76 1.42
CA THR A 135 30.69 6.40 2.83
C THR A 135 29.43 5.87 3.51
N GLY A 136 28.23 6.10 2.95
CA GLY A 136 26.95 5.75 3.57
C GLY A 136 26.62 6.57 4.82
N LEU A 137 27.34 7.68 5.06
CA LEU A 137 27.14 8.60 6.18
C LEU A 137 26.31 9.82 5.76
N PRO A 138 25.68 10.55 6.70
CA PRO A 138 24.97 11.79 6.38
C PRO A 138 25.91 12.80 5.70
N GLY A 139 25.55 13.23 4.50
CA GLY A 139 26.22 14.31 3.78
C GLY A 139 26.12 15.62 4.55
N ARG A 140 27.19 16.42 4.52
CA ARG A 140 27.25 17.71 5.22
C ARG A 140 26.18 18.64 4.64
N ARG A 141 25.09 18.89 5.37
CA ARG A 141 24.16 19.99 5.03
C ARG A 141 24.93 21.30 5.21
N VAL A 142 25.19 22.00 4.10
CA VAL A 142 25.64 23.40 4.16
C VAL A 142 24.41 24.19 4.62
N SER A 143 24.47 24.68 5.86
CA SER A 143 23.48 25.56 6.49
C SER A 143 23.32 26.87 5.73
#